data_AF-A0A2V6Z0K1-F1
#
_entry.id   AF-A0A2V6Z0K1-F1
#
_cell.length_a   1.000
_cell.length_b   1.000
_cell.length_c   1.000
_cell.angle_alpha   90.00
_cell.angle_beta   90.00
_cell.angle_gamma   90.00
#
_symmetry.space_group_name_H-M   'P 1'
#
loop_
_entity.id
_entity.type
_entity.pdbx_description
1 polymer ?
#
loop_
_entity_poly.entity_id
_entity_poly.type
_entity_poly.pdbx_seq_one_letter_code
_entity_poly.pdbx_strand_id
1 'polypeptide(L)'
;MMLILENKTRLLLILSQDVLDQARVIAGKATTALKLPVSLQIVLRALIWVGLKRESHPALFANIESQARAVRQKRSGARRAGEGRYQPSENLQGLNGKRATSKR
;
A
#
# COMPACT_ATOMS: atom_id res chain seq x y z
N MET A 1 29.82 21.11 -16.37
CA MET A 1 28.87 20.07 -16.86
C MET A 1 27.57 20.23 -16.10
N MET A 2 26.53 20.76 -16.76
CA MET A 2 25.28 21.23 -16.15
C MET A 2 24.46 20.03 -15.65
N LEU A 3 24.22 19.98 -14.33
CA LEU A 3 23.33 19.00 -13.71
C LEU A 3 21.89 19.31 -14.14
N ILE A 4 21.34 18.52 -15.06
CA ILE A 4 19.90 18.50 -15.38
C ILE A 4 19.13 18.24 -14.09
N LEU A 5 18.62 19.33 -13.49
CA LEU A 5 17.70 19.35 -12.36
C LEU A 5 16.26 19.57 -12.83
N GLU A 6 16.05 19.74 -14.14
CA GLU A 6 14.84 20.34 -14.69
C GLU A 6 13.65 19.37 -14.81
N ASN A 7 13.87 18.06 -14.60
CA ASN A 7 12.80 17.05 -14.63
C ASN A 7 12.89 16.10 -13.43
N LYS A 8 12.87 16.65 -12.20
CA LYS A 8 12.82 15.85 -10.97
C LYS A 8 11.39 15.79 -10.42
N THR A 9 10.79 14.60 -10.48
CA THR A 9 9.52 14.30 -9.80
C THR A 9 9.78 13.97 -8.33
N ARG A 10 8.96 14.53 -7.42
CA ARG A 10 8.97 14.15 -6.00
C ARG A 10 8.10 12.92 -5.82
N LEU A 11 8.62 11.91 -5.12
CA LEU A 11 7.91 10.66 -4.85
C LEU A 11 7.97 10.37 -3.34
N LEU A 12 6.83 10.00 -2.77
CA LEU A 12 6.75 9.44 -1.43
C LEU A 12 6.88 7.92 -1.53
N LEU A 13 7.91 7.36 -0.91
CA LEU A 13 8.17 5.92 -0.92
C LEU A 13 7.98 5.35 0.48
N ILE A 14 7.07 4.38 0.61
CA ILE A 14 6.83 3.65 1.86
C ILE A 14 7.57 2.31 1.77
N LEU A 15 8.55 2.10 2.64
CA LEU A 15 9.35 0.87 2.72
C LEU A 15 9.26 0.28 4.12
N SER A 16 9.48 -1.03 4.24
CA SER A 16 9.70 -1.64 5.55
C SER A 16 11.04 -1.18 6.13
N GLN A 17 11.15 -1.23 7.46
CA GLN A 17 12.35 -0.84 8.18
C GLN A 17 13.56 -1.70 7.76
N ASP A 18 13.35 -3.00 7.55
CA ASP A 18 14.40 -3.94 7.15
C ASP A 18 15.05 -3.55 5.82
N VAL A 19 14.24 -3.10 4.85
CA VAL A 19 14.71 -2.66 3.53
C VAL A 19 15.54 -1.38 3.66
N LEU A 20 15.10 -0.45 4.52
CA LEU A 20 15.88 0.77 4.80
C LEU A 20 17.20 0.46 5.48
N ASP A 21 17.23 -0.49 6.41
CA ASP A 21 18.44 -0.88 7.12
C ASP A 21 19.44 -1.59 6.19
N GLN A 22 18.97 -2.46 5.30
CA GLN A 22 19.82 -3.02 4.26
C GLN A 22 20.39 -1.96 3.32
N ALA A 23 19.58 -0.99 2.91
CA ALA A 23 20.05 0.12 2.08
C ALA A 23 21.08 1.00 2.80
N ARG A 24 20.97 1.19 4.13
CA ARG A 24 22.00 1.86 4.94
C ARG A 24 23.30 1.06 5.00
N VAL A 25 23.24 -0.26 5.16
CA VAL A 25 24.44 -1.11 5.12
C VAL A 25 25.14 -0.99 3.76
N ILE A 26 24.37 -0.99 2.67
CA ILE A 26 24.91 -0.78 1.31
C ILE A 26 25.57 0.61 1.21
N ALA A 27 24.93 1.65 1.73
CA ALA A 27 25.49 3.01 1.74
C ALA A 27 26.82 3.08 2.51
N GLY A 28 26.91 2.42 3.67
CA GLY A 28 28.15 2.33 4.45
C GLY A 28 29.27 1.63 3.67
N LYS A 29 28.97 0.48 3.07
CA LYS A 29 29.92 -0.26 2.22
C LYS A 29 30.36 0.54 0.99
N ALA A 30 29.43 1.25 0.35
CA ALA A 30 29.73 2.07 -0.81
C ALA A 30 30.59 3.28 -0.43
N THR A 31 30.35 3.88 0.74
CA THR A 31 31.14 5.01 1.24
C THR A 31 32.59 4.60 1.48
N THR A 32 32.82 3.43 2.09
CA THR A 32 34.18 2.92 2.32
C THR A 32 34.86 2.53 1.01
N ALA A 33 34.15 1.84 0.10
CA ALA A 33 34.71 1.38 -1.16
C ALA A 33 35.03 2.53 -2.13
N LEU A 34 34.14 3.51 -2.25
CA LEU A 34 34.27 4.64 -3.18
C LEU A 34 35.04 5.82 -2.59
N LYS A 35 35.28 5.82 -1.27
CA LYS A 35 35.89 6.93 -0.51
C LYS A 35 35.16 8.27 -0.73
N LEU A 36 33.84 8.20 -0.90
CA LEU A 36 32.95 9.34 -1.12
C LEU A 36 31.71 9.19 -0.24
N PRO A 37 31.13 10.28 0.30
CA PRO A 37 29.92 10.18 1.12
C PRO A 37 28.74 9.69 0.26
N VAL A 38 28.27 8.48 0.53
CA VAL A 38 27.10 7.90 -0.15
C VAL A 38 25.89 8.01 0.76
N SER A 39 24.92 8.87 0.36
CA SER A 39 23.66 9.00 1.09
C SER A 39 22.68 7.90 0.73
N LEU A 40 21.72 7.65 1.63
CA LEU A 40 20.63 6.70 1.39
C LEU A 40 19.84 7.02 0.11
N GLN A 41 19.65 8.31 -0.20
CA GLN A 41 18.95 8.74 -1.42
C GLN A 41 19.71 8.31 -2.69
N ILE A 42 21.04 8.37 -2.69
CA ILE A 42 21.88 7.92 -3.81
C ILE A 42 21.70 6.42 -4.02
N VAL A 43 21.75 5.64 -2.93
CA VAL A 43 21.56 4.19 -2.98
C VAL A 43 20.18 3.83 -3.51
N LEU A 44 19.11 4.41 -2.97
CA LEU A 44 17.74 4.14 -3.40
C LEU A 44 17.55 4.52 -4.87
N ARG A 45 18.08 5.66 -5.32
CA ARG A 45 18.04 6.07 -6.72
C ARG A 45 18.75 5.07 -7.63
N ALA A 46 19.92 4.58 -7.23
CA ALA A 46 20.68 3.58 -7.98
C ALA A 46 19.93 2.23 -8.04
N LEU A 47 19.34 1.79 -6.94
CA LEU A 47 18.55 0.55 -6.87
C LEU A 47 17.32 0.62 -7.77
N ILE A 48 16.57 1.74 -7.75
CA ILE A 48 15.43 1.96 -8.64
C ILE A 48 15.89 1.93 -10.10
N TRP A 49 16.96 2.65 -10.44
CA TRP A 49 17.48 2.69 -11.80
C TRP A 49 17.90 1.30 -12.32
N VAL A 50 18.66 0.55 -11.53
CA VAL A 50 19.09 -0.81 -11.87
C VAL A 50 17.89 -1.76 -11.94
N GLY A 51 16.93 -1.64 -11.03
CA GLY A 51 15.70 -2.42 -11.02
C GLY A 51 14.84 -2.17 -12.26
N LEU A 52 14.65 -0.92 -12.65
CA LEU A 52 13.90 -0.54 -13.85
C LEU A 52 14.57 -1.04 -15.13
N LYS A 53 15.91 -1.00 -15.22
CA LYS A 53 16.65 -1.59 -16.34
C LYS A 53 16.48 -3.11 -16.47
N ARG A 54 16.03 -3.78 -15.41
CA ARG A 54 15.74 -5.22 -15.40
C ARG A 54 14.26 -5.50 -15.70
N GLU A 55 13.60 -4.62 -16.45
CA GLU A 55 12.17 -4.66 -16.83
C GLU A 55 11.64 -6.04 -17.21
N SER A 56 12.46 -6.88 -17.85
CA SER A 56 12.08 -8.22 -18.32
C SER A 56 12.35 -9.36 -17.33
N HIS A 57 12.72 -9.10 -16.07
CA HIS A 57 12.97 -10.16 -15.09
C HIS A 57 11.66 -10.78 -14.59
N PRO A 58 11.41 -12.10 -14.77
CA PRO A 58 10.19 -12.76 -14.31
C PRO A 58 9.90 -12.58 -12.81
N ALA A 59 10.96 -12.48 -12.00
CA ALA A 59 10.86 -12.22 -10.57
C ALA A 59 10.23 -10.85 -10.24
N LEU A 60 10.38 -9.85 -11.11
CA LEU A 60 9.77 -8.52 -10.94
C LEU A 60 8.25 -8.60 -11.06
N PHE A 61 7.74 -9.26 -12.12
CA PHE A 61 6.31 -9.44 -12.34
C PHE A 61 5.65 -10.26 -11.22
N ALA A 62 6.28 -11.34 -10.77
CA ALA A 62 5.78 -12.15 -9.66
C ALA A 62 5.66 -11.33 -8.36
N ASN A 63 6.62 -10.44 -8.09
CA ASN A 63 6.58 -9.57 -6.92
C ASN A 63 5.48 -8.49 -7.05
N ILE A 64 5.36 -7.85 -8.22
CA ILE A 64 4.28 -6.89 -8.51
C ILE A 64 2.91 -7.56 -8.32
N GLU A 65 2.73 -8.76 -8.85
CA GLU A 65 1.49 -9.52 -8.72
C GLU A 65 1.17 -9.84 -7.26
N SER A 66 2.15 -10.33 -6.49
CA SER A 66 2.00 -10.62 -5.06
C SER A 66 1.57 -9.39 -4.27
N GLN A 67 2.21 -8.23 -4.51
CA GLN A 67 1.85 -6.99 -3.84
C GLN A 67 0.46 -6.49 -4.23
N ALA A 68 0.12 -6.54 -5.51
CA ALA A 68 -1.22 -6.16 -6.00
C ALA A 68 -2.30 -7.03 -5.36
N ARG A 69 -2.06 -8.35 -5.25
CA ARG A 69 -2.95 -9.30 -4.56
C ARG A 69 -3.08 -8.98 -3.08
N ALA A 70 -1.99 -8.67 -2.38
CA ALA A 70 -2.01 -8.30 -0.96
C ALA A 70 -2.83 -7.02 -0.72
N VAL A 71 -2.68 -6.00 -1.57
CA VAL A 71 -3.49 -4.77 -1.50
C VAL A 71 -4.97 -5.06 -1.76
N ARG A 72 -5.29 -5.89 -2.76
CA ARG A 72 -6.67 -6.30 -3.04
C ARG A 72 -7.29 -7.02 -1.85
N GLN A 73 -6.57 -7.96 -1.23
CA GLN A 73 -7.04 -8.71 -0.07
C GLN A 73 -7.32 -7.79 1.13
N LYS A 74 -6.41 -6.86 1.44
CA LYS A 74 -6.63 -5.85 2.49
C LYS A 74 -7.89 -5.02 2.24
N ARG A 75 -8.12 -4.59 0.99
CA ARG A 75 -9.32 -3.84 0.61
C ARG A 75 -10.60 -4.67 0.71
N SER A 76 -10.57 -5.95 0.34
CA SER A 76 -11.74 -6.84 0.48
C SER A 76 -12.06 -7.20 1.93
N GLY A 77 -11.05 -7.35 2.78
CA GLY A 77 -11.25 -7.57 4.23
C GLY A 77 -11.89 -6.36 4.90
N ALA A 78 -11.48 -5.15 4.52
CA ALA A 78 -12.09 -3.90 4.98
C ALA A 78 -13.56 -3.76 4.55
N ARG A 79 -13.95 -4.27 3.37
CA ARG A 79 -15.35 -4.28 2.91
C ARG A 79 -16.22 -5.26 3.70
N ARG A 80 -15.73 -6.48 3.96
CA ARG A 80 -16.46 -7.48 4.75
C ARG A 80 -16.67 -7.06 6.21
N ALA A 81 -15.74 -6.29 6.80
CA ALA A 81 -15.92 -5.72 8.14
C ALA A 81 -17.00 -4.60 8.19
N GLY A 82 -17.35 -4.01 7.05
CA GLY A 82 -18.42 -3.01 6.93
C GLY A 82 -19.82 -3.59 6.70
N GLU A 83 -19.94 -4.83 6.22
CA GLU A 83 -21.23 -5.49 5.94
C GLU A 83 -21.89 -6.10 7.18
N GLY A 84 -21.18 -6.20 8.31
CA GLY A 84 -21.71 -6.77 9.56
C GLY A 84 -22.66 -5.87 10.37
N ARG A 85 -23.10 -4.71 9.85
CA ARG A 85 -23.97 -3.76 10.57
C ARG A 85 -25.28 -3.40 9.87
N TYR A 86 -25.67 -4.10 8.82
CA TYR A 86 -27.02 -3.99 8.28
C TYR A 86 -27.85 -5.19 8.74
N GLN A 87 -28.47 -5.10 9.91
CA GLN A 87 -29.62 -5.94 10.24
C GLN A 87 -30.85 -5.35 9.53
N PRO A 88 -31.51 -6.07 8.62
CA PRO A 88 -32.85 -5.70 8.19
C PRO A 88 -33.77 -5.91 9.39
N SER A 89 -34.30 -4.83 9.96
CA SER A 89 -35.29 -4.90 11.03
C SER A 89 -36.62 -5.41 10.46
N GLU A 90 -36.73 -6.72 10.27
CA GLU A 90 -38.01 -7.41 10.11
C GLU A 90 -38.68 -7.47 11.48
N ASN A 91 -39.57 -6.51 11.80
CA ASN A 91 -40.64 -6.71 12.77
C ASN A 91 -41.66 -5.56 12.72
N LEU A 92 -42.59 -5.65 11.77
CA LEU A 92 -43.90 -5.00 11.85
C LEU A 92 -45.01 -6.04 11.56
N GLN A 93 -44.97 -7.15 12.29
CA GLN A 93 -46.11 -8.06 12.44
C GLN A 93 -46.47 -8.09 13.92
N GLY A 94 -47.45 -7.29 14.32
CA GLY A 94 -47.88 -7.28 15.72
C GLY A 94 -48.71 -6.09 16.16
N LEU A 95 -49.60 -5.55 15.34
CA LEU A 95 -50.66 -4.65 15.81
C LEU A 95 -52.02 -5.24 15.42
N ASN A 96 -52.32 -6.42 15.99
CA ASN A 96 -53.69 -6.89 16.09
C ASN A 96 -54.16 -6.82 17.54
N GLY A 97 -55.15 -5.95 17.75
CA GLY A 97 -56.19 -6.18 18.74
C GLY A 97 -56.11 -5.37 20.03
N LYS A 98 -56.70 -4.16 20.05
CA LYS A 98 -57.54 -3.67 21.18
C LYS A 98 -58.63 -2.68 20.70
N ARG A 99 -59.84 -3.24 20.54
CA ARG A 99 -61.19 -2.73 20.86
C ARG A 99 -61.42 -1.20 20.88
N ALA A 100 -62.41 -0.74 20.12
CA ALA A 100 -63.65 -0.16 20.68
C ALA A 100 -64.73 -0.01 19.58
N THR A 101 -65.70 -0.90 19.61
CA THR A 101 -67.03 -0.65 19.04
C THR A 101 -67.77 0.33 19.95
N SER A 102 -68.28 1.44 19.41
CA SER A 102 -69.65 1.85 19.70
C SER A 102 -70.10 2.94 18.72
N LYS A 103 -71.09 2.59 17.90
CA LYS A 103 -71.94 3.51 17.14
C LYS A 103 -73.20 3.73 18.00
N ARG A 104 -73.54 5.01 18.21
CA ARG A 104 -74.86 5.64 18.42
C ARG A 104 -74.88 6.55 19.64
#